data_AF-D3V2N7-F1
#
_entry.id   AF-D3V2N7-F1
#
_cell.length_a   1.000
_cell.length_b   1.000
_cell.length_c   1.000
_cell.angle_alpha   90.00
_cell.angle_beta   90.00
_cell.angle_gamma   90.00
#
_symmetry.space_group_name_H-M   'P 1'
#
loop_
_entity.id
_entity.type
_entity.pdbx_description
1 polymer ?
#
loop_
_entity_poly.entity_id
_entity_poly.type
_entity_poly.pdbx_seq_one_letter_code
_entity_poly.pdbx_strand_id
1 'polypeptide(L)'
;MKVAVKGHVDKLNSKDIFVTEQIGMYLKDTYDFVGANEPLGIWSKNGILDKISSVDYAALYATGSWLALWIKYNGYIPVNNDSFRKWQKKHNEGSDFIVFSDILWMNPLPQYKTIHL
;
A
#
# COMPACT_ATOMS: atom_id res chain seq x y z
N MET A 1 9.33 -7.69 -2.24
CA MET A 1 8.85 -8.67 -3.25
C MET A 1 8.67 -10.04 -2.59
N LYS A 2 7.56 -10.72 -2.88
CA LYS A 2 7.21 -12.05 -2.36
C LYS A 2 6.88 -12.98 -3.52
N VAL A 3 6.94 -14.28 -3.27
CA VAL A 3 6.69 -15.34 -4.27
C VAL A 3 5.48 -16.16 -3.84
N ALA A 4 4.63 -16.50 -4.81
CA ALA A 4 3.55 -17.46 -4.70
C ALA A 4 3.81 -18.63 -5.66
N VAL A 5 3.36 -19.82 -5.30
CA VAL A 5 3.50 -21.01 -6.14
C VAL A 5 2.12 -21.62 -6.33
N LYS A 6 1.81 -21.99 -7.57
CA LYS A 6 0.60 -22.72 -7.93
C LYS A 6 1.01 -24.05 -8.57
N GLY A 7 0.42 -25.13 -8.09
CA GLY A 7 0.72 -26.49 -8.53
C GLY A 7 0.01 -27.52 -7.68
N HIS A 8 0.39 -28.78 -7.87
CA HIS A 8 -0.18 -29.92 -7.15
C HIS A 8 0.88 -30.97 -6.85
N VAL A 9 0.57 -31.90 -5.94
CA VAL A 9 1.42 -33.06 -5.65
C VAL A 9 0.97 -34.22 -6.53
N ASP A 10 1.94 -34.94 -7.08
CA ASP A 10 1.73 -36.15 -7.87
C ASP A 10 2.82 -37.20 -7.56
N LYS A 11 2.76 -38.38 -8.18
CA LYS A 11 3.76 -39.44 -8.04
C LYS A 11 4.48 -39.70 -9.35
N LEU A 12 5.82 -39.66 -9.30
CA LEU A 12 6.69 -40.07 -10.41
C LEU A 12 7.60 -41.22 -9.93
N ASN A 13 7.47 -42.38 -10.57
CA ASN A 13 8.22 -43.59 -10.20
C ASN A 13 8.08 -43.96 -8.71
N SER A 14 6.84 -43.88 -8.19
CA SER A 14 6.50 -44.11 -6.77
C SER A 14 7.12 -43.14 -5.76
N LYS A 15 7.73 -42.04 -6.23
CA LYS A 15 8.20 -40.93 -5.38
C LYS A 15 7.25 -39.75 -5.51
N ASP A 16 6.98 -39.08 -4.40
CA ASP A 16 6.17 -37.87 -4.41
C ASP A 16 6.95 -36.73 -5.08
N ILE A 17 6.24 -36.01 -5.95
CA ILE A 17 6.74 -34.84 -6.65
C ILE A 17 5.74 -33.70 -6.50
N PHE A 18 6.23 -32.47 -6.52
CA PHE A 18 5.41 -31.29 -6.71
C PHE A 18 5.53 -30.82 -8.16
N VAL A 19 4.39 -30.78 -8.87
CA VAL A 19 4.29 -30.27 -10.23
C VAL A 19 3.96 -28.79 -10.17
N THR A 20 4.92 -27.96 -10.57
CA THR A 20 4.78 -26.50 -10.61
C THR A 20 4.06 -26.10 -11.89
N GLU A 21 2.90 -25.45 -11.77
CA GLU A 21 2.14 -24.92 -12.90
C GLU A 21 2.51 -23.48 -13.18
N GLN A 22 2.56 -22.64 -12.14
CA GLN A 22 2.87 -21.22 -12.24
C GLN A 22 3.65 -20.73 -11.02
N ILE A 23 4.54 -19.77 -11.27
CA ILE A 23 5.22 -18.99 -10.24
C ILE A 23 4.64 -17.58 -10.28
N GLY A 24 4.21 -17.08 -9.13
CA GLY A 24 3.65 -15.75 -8.96
C GLY A 24 4.63 -14.83 -8.25
N MET A 25 4.79 -13.60 -8.71
CA MET A 25 5.48 -12.55 -7.97
C MET A 25 4.48 -11.47 -7.56
N TYR A 26 4.57 -11.01 -6.31
CA TYR A 26 3.72 -9.93 -5.83
C TYR A 26 4.46 -9.02 -4.84
N LEU A 27 3.96 -7.80 -4.70
CA LEU A 27 4.38 -6.87 -3.68
C LEU A 27 3.47 -7.05 -2.46
N LYS A 28 4.11 -7.10 -1.30
CA LYS A 28 3.47 -7.02 0.00
C LYS A 28 4.16 -5.88 0.71
N ASP A 29 3.39 -4.90 1.15
CA ASP A 29 3.89 -3.79 1.93
C ASP A 29 3.04 -3.62 3.19
N THR A 30 3.67 -3.19 4.28
CA THR A 30 2.95 -2.77 5.47
C THR A 30 2.69 -1.28 5.35
N TYR A 31 1.42 -0.90 5.35
CA TYR A 31 1.05 0.49 5.53
C TYR A 31 0.89 0.72 7.03
N ASP A 32 2.02 0.95 7.68
CA ASP A 32 2.13 1.23 9.11
C ASP A 32 2.43 2.71 9.35
N PHE A 33 1.83 3.28 10.40
CA PHE A 33 2.03 4.68 10.76
C PHE A 33 3.21 4.80 11.71
N VAL A 34 4.45 4.89 11.21
CA VAL A 34 5.66 4.89 12.04
C VAL A 34 6.01 6.32 12.47
N GLY A 35 5.92 6.61 13.78
CA GLY A 35 6.16 7.96 14.30
C GLY A 35 4.97 8.91 14.11
N ALA A 36 5.03 10.07 14.75
CA ALA A 36 3.87 10.96 14.93
C ALA A 36 3.65 11.94 13.76
N ASN A 37 4.72 12.32 13.05
CA ASN A 37 4.73 13.48 12.15
C ASN A 37 4.76 13.11 10.65
N GLU A 38 4.62 11.83 10.29
CA GLU A 38 4.58 11.48 8.87
C GLU A 38 3.31 12.04 8.22
N PRO A 39 3.44 12.70 7.04
CA PRO A 39 2.32 13.29 6.35
C PRO A 39 1.49 12.21 5.63
N LEU A 40 0.17 12.24 5.86
CA LEU A 40 -0.82 11.37 5.22
C LEU A 40 -1.59 12.08 4.10
N GLY A 41 -1.20 13.31 3.76
CA GLY A 41 -1.78 14.12 2.71
C GLY A 41 -2.58 15.32 3.24
N ILE A 42 -3.28 15.99 2.34
CA ILE A 42 -4.11 17.17 2.65
C ILE A 42 -5.57 16.84 2.35
N TRP A 43 -6.39 16.84 3.39
CA TRP A 43 -7.72 16.25 3.40
C TRP A 43 -8.80 17.31 3.63
N SER A 44 -9.96 17.09 3.04
CA SER A 44 -11.19 17.79 3.36
C SER A 44 -12.36 16.80 3.40
N LYS A 45 -13.56 17.30 3.74
CA LYS A 45 -14.80 16.52 3.60
C LYS A 45 -15.09 16.09 2.15
N ASN A 46 -14.49 16.75 1.17
CA ASN A 46 -14.70 16.50 -0.26
C ASN A 46 -13.65 15.57 -0.87
N GLY A 47 -12.69 15.09 -0.08
CA GLY A 47 -11.64 14.17 -0.53
C GLY A 47 -10.22 14.65 -0.18
N ILE A 48 -9.25 14.06 -0.87
CA ILE A 48 -7.81 14.28 -0.67
C ILE A 48 -7.26 15.02 -1.89
N LEU A 49 -6.37 15.99 -1.67
CA LEU A 49 -5.68 16.66 -2.77
C LEU A 49 -4.75 15.70 -3.51
N ASP A 50 -4.72 15.85 -4.84
CA ASP A 50 -3.72 15.19 -5.67
C ASP A 50 -2.30 15.71 -5.36
N LYS A 51 -1.29 15.07 -5.96
CA LYS A 51 0.11 15.38 -5.69
C LYS A 51 0.50 16.80 -6.11
N ILE A 52 0.01 17.30 -7.24
CA ILE A 52 0.32 18.64 -7.75
C ILE A 52 -0.32 19.69 -6.83
N SER A 53 -1.60 19.50 -6.52
CA SER A 53 -2.34 20.37 -5.60
C SER A 53 -1.75 20.39 -4.20
N SER A 54 -1.25 19.25 -3.72
CA SER A 54 -0.59 19.13 -2.40
C SER A 54 0.71 19.91 -2.33
N VAL A 55 1.51 19.93 -3.41
CA VAL A 55 2.75 20.71 -3.47
C VAL A 55 2.46 22.22 -3.44
N ASP A 56 1.47 22.67 -4.21
CA ASP A 56 1.06 24.08 -4.21
C ASP A 56 0.51 24.52 -2.84
N TYR A 57 -0.36 23.71 -2.23
CA TYR A 57 -0.82 23.93 -0.86
C TYR A 57 0.35 24.04 0.12
N ALA A 58 1.31 23.11 0.08
CA ALA A 58 2.45 23.09 0.98
C ALA A 58 3.33 24.34 0.83
N ALA A 59 3.51 24.82 -0.40
CA ALA A 59 4.23 26.06 -0.66
C ALA A 59 3.52 27.27 -0.03
N LEU A 60 2.21 27.42 -0.27
CA LEU A 60 1.41 28.51 0.30
C LEU A 60 1.35 28.46 1.83
N TYR A 61 1.33 27.25 2.40
CA TYR A 61 1.36 27.03 3.84
C TYR A 61 2.71 27.43 4.45
N ALA A 62 3.82 27.03 3.81
CA ALA A 62 5.17 27.37 4.24
C ALA A 62 5.45 28.88 4.20
N THR A 63 4.86 29.60 3.24
CA THR A 63 4.99 31.07 3.12
C THR A 63 3.99 31.85 3.98
N GLY A 64 3.09 31.17 4.70
CA GLY A 64 2.04 31.82 5.50
C GLY A 64 1.02 32.60 4.67
N SER A 65 0.80 32.20 3.41
CA SER A 65 -0.11 32.87 2.47
C SER A 65 -1.57 32.50 2.74
N TRP A 66 -2.06 32.83 3.95
CA TRP A 66 -3.35 32.36 4.48
C TRP A 66 -4.56 32.75 3.63
N LEU A 67 -4.58 33.95 3.05
CA LEU A 67 -5.67 34.39 2.17
C LEU A 67 -5.76 33.53 0.90
N ALA A 68 -4.61 33.22 0.28
CA ALA A 68 -4.55 32.37 -0.91
C ALA A 68 -4.96 30.93 -0.58
N LEU A 69 -4.51 30.40 0.56
CA LEU A 69 -4.93 29.08 1.05
C LEU A 69 -6.45 29.03 1.28
N TRP A 70 -7.02 30.05 1.91
CA TRP A 70 -8.46 30.09 2.16
C TRP A 70 -9.25 30.17 0.86
N ILE A 71 -8.84 31.00 -0.10
CA ILE A 71 -9.54 31.13 -1.39
C ILE A 71 -9.46 29.83 -2.20
N LYS A 72 -8.28 29.21 -2.28
CA LYS A 72 -8.02 28.08 -3.19
C LYS A 72 -8.30 26.71 -2.59
N TYR A 73 -8.10 26.56 -1.28
CA TYR A 73 -8.11 25.29 -0.57
C TYR A 73 -8.95 25.34 0.72
N ASN A 74 -10.04 26.11 0.72
CA ASN A 74 -10.93 26.22 1.87
C ASN A 74 -11.35 24.83 2.39
N GLY A 75 -11.20 24.60 3.69
CA GLY A 75 -11.58 23.34 4.34
C GLY A 75 -10.62 22.17 4.12
N TYR A 76 -9.50 22.37 3.43
CA TYR A 76 -8.42 21.40 3.34
C TYR A 76 -7.37 21.61 4.43
N ILE A 77 -7.00 20.54 5.11
CA ILE A 77 -6.02 20.54 6.20
C ILE A 77 -4.97 19.44 6.00
N PRO A 78 -3.70 19.67 6.40
CA PRO A 78 -2.71 18.60 6.42
C PRO A 78 -3.07 17.59 7.51
N VAL A 79 -3.04 16.31 7.16
CA VAL A 79 -3.24 15.20 8.09
C VAL A 79 -1.92 14.47 8.25
N ASN A 80 -1.58 14.13 9.49
CA ASN A 80 -0.42 13.32 9.83
C ASN A 80 -0.85 12.14 10.72
N ASN A 81 0.10 11.25 11.01
CA ASN A 81 -0.14 10.08 11.86
C ASN A 81 -0.78 10.43 13.20
N ASP A 82 -0.32 11.49 13.88
CA ASP A 82 -0.89 11.91 15.17
C ASP A 82 -2.36 12.35 15.05
N SER A 83 -2.68 13.14 14.01
CA SER A 83 -4.05 13.57 13.71
C SER A 83 -4.97 12.38 13.44
N PHE A 84 -4.49 11.42 12.65
CA PHE A 84 -5.21 10.19 12.33
C PHE A 84 -5.42 9.32 13.58
N ARG A 85 -4.37 9.10 14.40
CA ARG A 85 -4.46 8.31 15.64
C ARG A 85 -5.42 8.93 16.65
N LYS A 86 -5.45 10.27 16.78
CA LYS A 86 -6.43 10.98 17.62
C LYS A 86 -7.85 10.76 17.13
N TRP A 87 -8.07 10.82 15.82
CA TRP A 87 -9.36 10.51 15.21
C TRP A 87 -9.77 9.05 15.45
N GLN A 88 -8.87 8.09 15.21
CA GLN A 88 -9.08 6.66 15.44
C GLN A 88 -9.45 6.37 16.90
N LYS A 89 -8.73 6.94 17.87
CA LYS A 89 -9.04 6.78 19.30
C LYS A 89 -10.44 7.28 19.67
N LYS A 90 -10.92 8.33 19.00
CA LYS A 90 -12.25 8.91 19.25
C LYS A 90 -13.38 8.08 18.63
N HIS A 91 -13.16 7.52 17.45
CA HIS A 91 -14.21 6.82 16.69
C HIS A 91 -14.12 5.29 16.81
N ASN A 92 -13.02 4.77 17.37
CA ASN A 92 -12.71 3.34 17.41
C ASN A 92 -12.72 2.69 16.01
N GLU A 93 -12.25 3.45 15.01
CA GLU A 93 -12.26 3.12 13.59
C GLU A 93 -10.88 3.38 12.97
N GLY A 94 -10.56 2.69 11.88
CA GLY A 94 -9.24 2.74 11.25
C GLY A 94 -8.24 1.77 11.89
N SER A 95 -7.32 1.25 11.07
CA SER A 95 -6.27 0.32 11.47
C SER A 95 -5.12 0.39 10.47
N ASP A 96 -3.95 -0.10 10.88
CA ASP A 96 -2.87 -0.46 9.96
C ASP A 96 -3.38 -1.53 8.99
N PHE A 97 -2.95 -1.47 7.74
CA PHE A 97 -3.31 -2.47 6.72
C PHE A 97 -2.09 -2.93 5.94
N ILE A 98 -2.21 -4.14 5.39
CA ILE A 98 -1.20 -4.69 4.50
C ILE A 98 -1.69 -4.50 3.08
N VAL A 99 -0.89 -3.86 2.25
CA VAL A 99 -1.18 -3.70 0.84
C VAL A 99 -0.56 -4.86 0.08
N PHE A 100 -1.37 -5.47 -0.77
CA PHE A 100 -0.92 -6.48 -1.72
C PHE A 100 -1.11 -5.92 -3.13
N SER A 101 -0.11 -6.14 -4.00
CA SER A 101 -0.35 -6.00 -5.43
C SER A 101 -1.11 -7.21 -5.97
N ASP A 102 -1.62 -7.08 -7.20
CA ASP A 102 -1.94 -8.26 -7.99
C ASP A 102 -0.72 -9.15 -8.18
N ILE A 103 -0.97 -10.44 -8.42
CA ILE A 103 0.08 -11.43 -8.65
C ILE A 103 0.42 -11.46 -10.13
N LEU A 104 1.69 -11.21 -10.46
CA LEU A 104 2.24 -11.47 -11.77
C LEU A 104 2.54 -12.97 -11.90
N TRP A 105 1.68 -13.70 -12.62
CA TRP A 105 1.87 -15.12 -12.89
C TRP A 105 2.76 -15.37 -14.10
N MET A 106 3.69 -16.30 -13.96
CA MET A 106 4.64 -16.69 -15.00
C MET A 106 4.79 -18.20 -15.04
N ASN A 107 5.15 -18.73 -16.21
CA ASN A 107 5.49 -20.14 -16.34
C ASN A 107 6.81 -20.42 -15.58
N PRO A 108 6.92 -21.56 -14.87
CA PRO A 108 8.19 -21.97 -14.30
C PRO A 108 9.20 -22.28 -15.39
N LEU A 109 10.49 -22.10 -15.07
CA LEU A 109 11.56 -22.56 -15.95
C LEU A 109 11.47 -24.09 -16.11
N PRO A 110 11.87 -24.65 -17.27
CA PRO A 110 11.74 -26.09 -17.54
C PRO A 110 12.29 -27.00 -16.44
N GLN A 111 13.43 -26.63 -15.84
CA GLN A 111 14.07 -27.39 -14.76
C GLN A 111 13.33 -27.35 -13.41
N TYR A 112 12.35 -26.45 -13.25
CA TYR A 112 11.58 -26.28 -12.01
C TYR A 112 10.09 -26.64 -12.17
N LYS A 113 9.72 -27.27 -13.30
CA LYS A 113 8.36 -27.81 -13.50
C LYS A 113 8.06 -28.97 -12.56
N THR A 114 9.07 -29.73 -12.16
CA THR A 114 8.93 -30.87 -11.26
C THR A 114 9.96 -30.73 -10.15
N ILE A 115 9.48 -30.74 -8.90
CA ILE A 115 10.33 -30.72 -7.71
C ILE A 115 10.13 -32.06 -7.01
N HIS A 116 11.21 -32.79 -6.76
CA HIS A 116 11.15 -34.01 -5.95
C HIS A 116 11.05 -33.62 -4.47
N LEU A 117 10.09 -34.22 -3.76
CA LEU A 117 9.86 -34.00 -2.33
C LEU A 117 10.69 -34.95 -1.47
#